data_AF-A0A1N6U3A4-F1
#
_entry.id   AF-A0A1N6U3A4-F1
#
_cell.length_a   1.000
_cell.length_b   1.000
_cell.length_c   1.000
_cell.angle_alpha   90.00
_cell.angle_beta   90.00
_cell.angle_gamma   90.00
#
_symmetry.space_group_name_H-M   'P 1'
#
loop_
_entity.id
_entity.type
_entity.pdbx_description
1 polymer ?
#
loop_
_entity_poly.entity_id
_entity_poly.type
_entity_poly.pdbx_seq_one_letter_code
_entity_poly.pdbx_strand_id
1 'polypeptide(L)'
;MQSTAPTPELYLTELPEERQQIMADLRAVILRHIPTGFEEVMGYGMLGYAVPHTLYPAGYHCDPKQPLPFMGIASQKNHIAVYHMGIYADEVLLNWFKEEYPRHSKFKLDMGKSCIRFKKAEHVPLALIGELASKMTPQEWIELYESVLKR
;
A
#
# COMPACT_ATOMS: atom_id res chain seq x y z
N MET A 1 10.45 -4.36 -11.37
CA MET A 1 11.42 -5.44 -11.09
C MET A 1 10.91 -6.15 -9.85
N GLN A 2 10.94 -7.47 -9.82
CA GLN A 2 10.58 -8.20 -8.60
C GLN A 2 11.85 -8.34 -7.76
N SER A 3 11.88 -7.71 -6.59
CA SER A 3 13.03 -7.84 -5.67
C SER A 3 13.02 -9.21 -5.02
N THR A 4 14.22 -9.73 -4.72
CA THR A 4 14.43 -10.94 -3.91
C THR A 4 14.83 -10.62 -2.47
N ALA A 5 14.79 -9.36 -2.07
CA ALA A 5 15.17 -8.92 -0.73
C ALA A 5 14.30 -9.61 0.33
N PRO A 6 14.90 -10.22 1.37
CA PRO A 6 14.15 -10.92 2.40
C PRO A 6 13.56 -9.99 3.46
N THR A 7 14.00 -8.73 3.55
CA THR A 7 13.52 -7.75 4.53
C THR A 7 13.25 -6.38 3.91
N PRO A 8 12.38 -5.55 4.52
CA PRO A 8 12.14 -4.17 4.10
C PRO A 8 13.40 -3.31 4.05
N GLU A 9 14.32 -3.47 5.00
CA GLU A 9 15.59 -2.75 5.04
C GLU A 9 16.44 -3.08 3.83
N LEU A 10 16.62 -4.38 3.56
CA LEU A 10 17.40 -4.84 2.41
C LEU A 10 16.76 -4.39 1.10
N TYR A 11 15.42 -4.47 1.02
CA TYR A 11 14.67 -3.98 -0.12
C TYR A 11 15.03 -2.52 -0.43
N LEU A 12 15.03 -1.64 0.57
CA LEU A 12 15.38 -0.23 0.38
C LEU A 12 16.84 -0.04 -0.05
N THR A 13 17.79 -0.75 0.56
CA THR A 13 19.22 -0.61 0.23
C THR A 13 19.58 -1.12 -1.16
N GLU A 14 18.83 -2.09 -1.70
CA GLU A 14 19.04 -2.65 -3.04
C GLU A 14 18.47 -1.77 -4.16
N LEU A 15 17.67 -0.74 -3.83
CA LEU A 15 17.13 0.16 -4.83
C LEU A 15 18.22 1.07 -5.42
N PRO A 16 18.05 1.52 -6.68
CA PRO A 16 18.85 2.61 -7.22
C PRO A 16 18.83 3.82 -6.27
N GLU A 17 19.97 4.49 -6.10
CA GLU A 17 20.17 5.60 -5.15
C GLU A 17 19.06 6.67 -5.24
N GLU A 18 18.70 7.05 -6.46
CA GLU A 18 17.62 8.01 -6.77
C GLU A 18 16.22 7.59 -6.29
N ARG A 19 16.00 6.30 -6.00
CA ARG A 19 14.73 5.74 -5.51
C ARG A 19 14.74 5.49 -4.00
N GLN A 20 15.90 5.38 -3.37
CA GLN A 20 16.00 5.02 -1.96
C GLN A 20 15.27 6.01 -1.07
N GLN A 21 15.53 7.32 -1.26
CA GLN A 21 14.95 8.36 -0.40
C GLN A 21 13.43 8.35 -0.43
N ILE A 22 12.81 8.41 -1.61
CA ILE A 22 11.35 8.46 -1.71
C ILE A 22 10.67 7.17 -1.22
N MET A 23 11.31 6.02 -1.40
CA MET A 23 10.77 4.76 -0.88
C MET A 23 10.90 4.66 0.63
N ALA A 24 11.98 5.19 1.21
CA ALA A 24 12.13 5.33 2.65
C ALA A 24 11.10 6.32 3.24
N ASP A 25 10.86 7.44 2.57
CA ASP A 25 9.86 8.43 2.99
C ASP A 25 8.44 7.86 2.93
N LEU A 26 8.12 7.09 1.88
CA LEU A 26 6.86 6.36 1.78
C LEU A 26 6.71 5.33 2.91
N ARG A 27 7.74 4.53 3.18
CA ARG A 27 7.74 3.58 4.29
C ARG A 27 7.48 4.30 5.61
N ALA A 28 8.22 5.37 5.88
CA ALA A 28 8.12 6.13 7.12
C ALA A 28 6.74 6.78 7.30
N VAL A 29 6.17 7.37 6.24
CA VAL A 29 4.85 8.01 6.34
C VAL A 29 3.73 6.99 6.54
N ILE A 30 3.82 5.82 5.89
CA ILE A 30 2.85 4.75 6.08
C ILE A 30 2.93 4.19 7.50
N LEU A 31 4.12 3.81 7.98
CA LEU A 31 4.30 3.29 9.34
C LEU A 31 3.83 4.26 10.43
N ARG A 32 3.93 5.57 10.20
CA ARG A 32 3.45 6.58 11.13
C ARG A 32 1.92 6.64 11.25
N HIS A 33 1.20 6.35 10.16
CA HIS A 33 -0.25 6.60 10.06
C HIS A 33 -1.09 5.34 9.97
N ILE A 34 -0.50 4.22 9.55
CA ILE A 34 -1.20 2.96 9.41
C ILE A 34 -1.69 2.50 10.79
N PRO A 35 -2.98 2.10 10.95
CA PRO A 35 -3.50 1.71 12.24
C PRO A 35 -2.76 0.51 12.84
N THR A 36 -2.71 0.45 14.16
CA THR A 36 -2.10 -0.68 14.87
C THR A 36 -2.80 -2.00 14.51
N GLY A 37 -2.01 -3.06 14.31
CA GLY A 37 -2.48 -4.41 13.97
C GLY A 37 -2.18 -4.84 12.54
N PHE A 38 -1.77 -3.92 11.66
CA PHE A 38 -1.07 -4.29 10.43
C PHE A 38 0.41 -4.60 10.71
N GLU A 39 0.96 -5.57 9.99
CA GLU A 39 2.39 -5.92 10.02
C GLU A 39 3.06 -5.56 8.70
N GLU A 40 4.27 -5.02 8.78
CA GLU A 40 5.13 -4.79 7.62
C GLU A 40 5.75 -6.12 7.15
N VAL A 41 5.60 -6.42 5.87
CA VAL A 41 6.01 -7.69 5.27
C VAL A 41 6.71 -7.47 3.94
N MET A 42 7.52 -8.44 3.53
CA MET A 42 7.91 -8.58 2.12
C MET A 42 6.93 -9.52 1.43
N GLY A 43 6.28 -9.04 0.36
CA GLY A 43 5.30 -9.82 -0.39
C GLY A 43 5.40 -9.51 -1.88
N TYR A 44 5.38 -10.54 -2.74
CA TYR A 44 5.48 -10.39 -4.20
C TYR A 44 6.69 -9.54 -4.67
N GLY A 45 7.79 -9.56 -3.92
CA GLY A 45 9.02 -8.79 -4.22
C GLY A 45 8.89 -7.28 -4.00
N MET A 46 7.97 -6.86 -3.13
CA MET A 46 7.78 -5.47 -2.72
C MET A 46 7.48 -5.37 -1.22
N LEU A 47 7.64 -4.16 -0.67
CA LEU A 47 7.30 -3.86 0.71
C LEU A 47 5.78 -3.75 0.82
N GLY A 48 5.19 -4.49 1.76
CA GLY A 48 3.76 -4.57 1.98
C GLY A 48 3.37 -4.41 3.44
N TYR A 49 2.07 -4.21 3.65
CA TYR A 49 1.43 -4.16 4.95
C TYR A 49 0.20 -5.07 4.89
N ALA A 50 0.08 -5.97 5.85
CA ALA A 50 -0.93 -7.01 5.86
C ALA A 50 -1.50 -7.24 7.25
N VAL A 51 -2.71 -7.79 7.31
CA VAL A 51 -3.29 -8.26 8.57
C VAL A 51 -2.69 -9.64 8.87
N PRO A 52 -2.01 -9.82 10.02
CA PRO A 52 -1.35 -11.07 10.34
C PRO A 52 -2.35 -12.19 10.68
N HIS A 53 -1.92 -13.44 10.53
CA HIS A 53 -2.74 -14.61 10.88
C HIS A 53 -3.15 -14.67 12.35
N THR A 54 -2.39 -14.03 13.23
CA THR A 54 -2.74 -13.90 14.65
C THR A 54 -4.04 -13.12 14.84
N LEU A 55 -4.33 -12.15 13.95
CA LEU A 55 -5.56 -11.37 13.96
C LEU A 55 -6.62 -11.95 13.00
N TYR A 56 -6.20 -12.52 11.87
CA TYR A 56 -7.11 -13.13 10.89
C TYR A 56 -6.59 -14.49 10.40
N PRO A 57 -6.92 -15.60 11.10
CA PRO A 57 -6.36 -16.93 10.82
C PRO A 57 -6.66 -17.49 9.43
N ALA A 58 -7.74 -17.05 8.78
CA ALA A 58 -8.12 -17.51 7.46
C ALA A 58 -7.17 -17.02 6.35
N GLY A 59 -6.42 -15.93 6.60
CA GLY A 59 -5.45 -15.39 5.66
C GLY A 59 -6.07 -14.96 4.32
N TYR A 60 -5.23 -14.84 3.29
CA TYR A 60 -5.68 -14.44 1.97
C TYR A 60 -6.40 -15.57 1.22
N HIS A 61 -7.59 -15.31 0.68
CA HIS A 61 -8.43 -16.35 0.05
C HIS A 61 -7.79 -17.15 -1.09
N CYS A 62 -6.89 -16.54 -1.88
CA CYS A 62 -6.22 -17.28 -2.96
C CYS A 62 -5.09 -18.17 -2.44
N ASP A 63 -4.47 -17.78 -1.32
CA ASP A 63 -3.40 -18.53 -0.65
C ASP A 63 -3.48 -18.26 0.87
N PRO A 64 -4.23 -19.08 1.63
CA PRO A 64 -4.45 -18.87 3.06
C PRO A 64 -3.18 -18.85 3.91
N LYS A 65 -2.05 -19.33 3.37
CA LYS A 65 -0.75 -19.24 4.02
C LYS A 65 -0.20 -17.82 4.04
N GLN A 66 -0.71 -16.93 3.20
CA GLN A 66 -0.35 -15.53 3.19
C GLN A 66 -1.25 -14.73 4.13
N PRO A 67 -0.69 -13.73 4.84
CA PRO A 67 -1.50 -12.80 5.61
C PRO A 67 -2.41 -12.01 4.66
N LEU A 68 -3.49 -11.42 5.17
CA LEU A 68 -4.45 -10.70 4.34
C LEU A 68 -3.83 -9.37 3.85
N PRO A 69 -3.54 -9.21 2.55
CA PRO A 69 -2.85 -8.03 2.04
C PRO A 69 -3.73 -6.78 2.16
N PHE A 70 -3.11 -5.64 2.49
CA PHE A 70 -3.81 -4.38 2.62
C PHE A 70 -3.17 -3.24 1.82
N MET A 71 -1.88 -2.99 1.99
CA MET A 71 -1.17 -1.89 1.32
C MET A 71 0.23 -2.34 0.88
N GLY A 72 0.85 -1.64 -0.06
CA GLY A 72 2.26 -1.88 -0.39
C GLY A 72 2.87 -0.80 -1.27
N ILE A 73 4.20 -0.76 -1.34
CA ILE A 73 4.96 0.17 -2.17
C ILE A 73 5.99 -0.57 -3.00
N ALA A 74 6.11 -0.18 -4.28
CA ALA A 74 7.06 -0.80 -5.19
C ALA A 74 7.79 0.23 -6.07
N SER A 75 9.11 0.06 -6.18
CA SER A 75 9.93 0.72 -7.19
C SER A 75 9.87 -0.06 -8.51
N GLN A 76 9.00 0.37 -9.42
CA GLN A 76 8.87 -0.21 -10.75
C GLN A 76 9.81 0.50 -11.74
N LYS A 77 10.11 -0.16 -12.87
CA LYS A 77 11.09 0.32 -13.87
C LYS A 77 10.87 1.79 -14.27
N ASN A 78 9.61 2.21 -14.39
CA ASN A 78 9.26 3.54 -14.91
C ASN A 78 8.49 4.41 -13.90
N HIS A 79 8.14 3.90 -12.72
CA HIS A 79 7.31 4.61 -11.75
C HIS A 79 7.45 4.02 -10.36
N ILE A 80 7.11 4.81 -9.35
CA ILE A 80 6.82 4.34 -8.00
C ILE A 80 5.34 3.98 -7.96
N ALA A 81 5.01 2.83 -7.40
CA ALA A 81 3.65 2.36 -7.24
C ALA A 81 3.29 2.31 -5.75
N VAL A 82 2.10 2.81 -5.41
CA VAL A 82 1.46 2.58 -4.10
C VAL A 82 0.22 1.74 -4.34
N TYR A 83 0.17 0.57 -3.73
CA TYR A 83 -0.98 -0.33 -3.76
C TYR A 83 -1.80 -0.14 -2.51
N HIS A 84 -3.12 -0.05 -2.65
CA HIS A 84 -4.04 0.03 -1.52
C HIS A 84 -5.31 -0.76 -1.82
N MET A 85 -5.55 -1.83 -1.06
CA MET A 85 -6.68 -2.74 -1.27
C MET A 85 -8.00 -2.14 -0.81
N GLY A 86 -7.99 -1.29 0.22
CA GLY A 86 -9.17 -0.53 0.65
C GLY A 86 -9.77 0.32 -0.49
N ILE A 87 -8.96 1.13 -1.20
CA ILE A 87 -9.40 1.89 -2.39
C ILE A 87 -10.04 1.01 -3.47
N TYR A 88 -9.55 -0.23 -3.61
CA TYR A 88 -10.11 -1.15 -4.60
C TYR A 88 -11.47 -1.72 -4.18
N ALA A 89 -11.65 -1.98 -2.88
CA ALA A 89 -12.83 -2.65 -2.34
C ALA A 89 -13.94 -1.68 -1.86
N ASP A 90 -13.58 -0.43 -1.52
CA ASP A 90 -14.49 0.58 -0.98
C ASP A 90 -14.59 1.78 -1.95
N GLU A 91 -15.76 1.92 -2.57
CA GLU A 91 -16.06 3.01 -3.51
C GLU A 91 -16.09 4.39 -2.82
N VAL A 92 -16.50 4.46 -1.55
CA VAL A 92 -16.51 5.71 -0.79
C VAL A 92 -15.09 6.20 -0.58
N LEU A 93 -14.18 5.29 -0.18
CA LEU A 93 -12.76 5.61 0.00
C LEU A 93 -12.10 6.00 -1.33
N LEU A 94 -12.41 5.30 -2.43
CA LEU A 94 -11.93 5.64 -3.77
C LEU A 94 -12.35 7.04 -4.20
N ASN A 95 -13.62 7.39 -3.97
CA ASN A 95 -14.15 8.70 -4.36
C ASN A 95 -13.55 9.82 -3.52
N TRP A 96 -13.45 9.63 -2.19
CA TRP A 96 -12.72 10.55 -1.32
C TRP A 96 -11.29 10.80 -1.83
N PHE A 97 -10.55 9.74 -2.16
CA PHE A 97 -9.17 9.89 -2.63
C PHE A 97 -9.09 10.67 -3.94
N LYS A 98 -10.00 10.42 -4.89
CA LYS A 98 -10.06 11.15 -6.17
C LYS A 98 -10.38 12.64 -5.98
N GLU A 99 -11.24 12.96 -5.04
CA GLU A 99 -11.62 14.34 -4.71
C GLU A 99 -10.51 15.08 -3.97
N GLU A 100 -9.79 14.39 -3.08
CA GLU A 100 -8.72 15.00 -2.28
C GLU A 100 -7.43 15.16 -3.09
N TYR A 101 -7.13 14.24 -4.02
CA TYR A 101 -5.86 14.23 -4.76
C TYR A 101 -5.46 15.56 -5.44
N PRO A 102 -6.36 16.30 -6.15
CA PRO A 102 -6.03 17.59 -6.76
C PRO A 102 -5.59 18.68 -5.76
N ARG A 103 -5.91 18.53 -4.46
CA ARG A 103 -5.48 19.46 -3.40
C ARG A 103 -4.03 19.25 -2.99
N HIS A 104 -3.49 18.05 -3.24
CA HIS A 104 -2.13 17.65 -2.89
C HIS A 104 -1.21 17.48 -4.10
N SER A 105 -1.77 17.48 -5.31
CA SER A 105 -1.01 17.32 -6.55
C SER A 105 -1.55 18.18 -7.69
N LYS A 106 -0.65 18.82 -8.41
CA LYS A 106 -0.94 19.55 -9.65
C LYS A 106 -1.06 18.63 -10.87
N PHE A 107 -0.71 17.35 -10.74
CA PHE A 107 -0.73 16.40 -11.84
C PHE A 107 -2.03 15.61 -11.84
N LYS A 108 -2.41 15.05 -12.99
CA LYS A 108 -3.55 14.13 -13.05
C LYS A 108 -3.23 12.85 -12.28
N LEU A 109 -4.21 12.33 -11.55
CA LEU A 109 -4.14 11.03 -10.91
C LEU A 109 -3.98 9.93 -11.96
N ASP A 110 -2.88 9.18 -11.88
CA ASP A 110 -2.62 7.99 -12.69
C ASP A 110 -2.74 6.76 -11.80
N MET A 111 -3.82 5.97 -11.99
CA MET A 111 -4.05 4.78 -11.18
C MET A 111 -4.69 3.64 -11.97
N GLY A 112 -4.50 2.41 -11.51
CA GLY A 112 -5.33 1.25 -11.84
C GLY A 112 -6.40 1.03 -10.77
N LYS A 113 -6.88 -0.22 -10.63
CA LYS A 113 -7.90 -0.58 -9.63
C LYS A 113 -7.43 -0.35 -8.18
N SER A 114 -6.22 -0.78 -7.84
CA SER A 114 -5.62 -0.64 -6.50
C SER A 114 -4.29 0.10 -6.51
N CYS A 115 -3.75 0.41 -7.68
CA CYS A 115 -2.36 0.82 -7.88
C CYS A 115 -2.29 2.29 -8.32
N ILE A 116 -1.75 3.16 -7.47
CA ILE A 116 -1.49 4.58 -7.77
C ILE A 116 -0.04 4.71 -8.25
N ARG A 117 0.19 5.43 -9.35
CA ARG A 117 1.47 5.42 -10.08
C ARG A 117 2.07 6.82 -10.19
N PHE A 118 3.34 6.94 -9.79
CA PHE A 118 4.10 8.18 -9.83
C PHE A 118 5.36 8.03 -10.67
N LYS A 119 5.44 8.72 -11.80
CA LYS A 119 6.62 8.66 -12.69
C LYS A 119 7.89 9.21 -12.03
N LYS A 120 7.73 10.28 -11.24
CA LYS A 120 8.82 10.97 -10.53
C LYS A 120 8.60 10.94 -9.03
N ALA A 121 9.71 10.86 -8.29
CA ALA A 121 9.71 10.91 -6.82
C ALA A 121 9.06 12.19 -6.28
N GLU A 122 9.41 13.34 -6.88
CA GLU A 122 8.91 14.67 -6.49
C GLU A 122 7.38 14.85 -6.67
N HIS A 123 6.70 13.91 -7.34
CA HIS A 123 5.26 13.96 -7.56
C HIS A 123 4.46 13.17 -6.53
N VAL A 124 5.11 12.43 -5.63
CA VAL A 124 4.44 11.60 -4.63
C VAL A 124 3.93 12.49 -3.49
N PRO A 125 2.60 12.61 -3.29
CA PRO A 125 2.04 13.42 -2.22
C PRO A 125 2.09 12.66 -0.88
N LEU A 126 3.25 12.66 -0.23
CA LEU A 126 3.49 11.85 0.99
C LEU A 126 2.42 12.06 2.08
N ALA A 127 1.99 13.30 2.31
CA ALA A 127 0.96 13.61 3.30
C ALA A 127 -0.37 12.91 3.00
N LEU A 128 -0.83 12.96 1.74
CA LEU A 128 -2.05 12.29 1.29
C LEU A 128 -1.93 10.77 1.36
N ILE A 129 -0.76 10.21 1.07
CA ILE A 129 -0.53 8.75 1.19
C ILE A 129 -0.57 8.32 2.66
N GLY A 130 -0.03 9.13 3.58
CA GLY A 130 -0.18 8.91 5.01
C GLY A 130 -1.64 8.96 5.46
N GLU A 131 -2.39 9.96 5.01
CA GLU A 131 -3.81 10.07 5.33
C GLU A 131 -4.59 8.86 4.79
N LEU A 132 -4.33 8.46 3.54
CA LEU A 132 -4.92 7.26 2.94
C LEU A 132 -4.63 6.01 3.79
N ALA A 133 -3.39 5.81 4.23
CA ALA A 133 -3.00 4.67 5.06
C ALA A 133 -3.77 4.61 6.40
N SER A 134 -4.26 5.75 6.90
CA SER A 134 -5.02 5.83 8.16
C SER A 134 -6.52 5.55 8.03
N LYS A 135 -7.07 5.47 6.82
CA LYS A 135 -8.53 5.46 6.59
C LYS A 135 -9.23 4.16 6.95
N MET A 136 -8.50 3.07 7.21
CA MET A 136 -9.09 1.75 7.41
C MET A 136 -8.28 0.95 8.41
N THR A 137 -8.93 0.49 9.46
CA THR A 137 -8.36 -0.40 10.48
C THR A 137 -8.29 -1.86 9.97
N PRO A 138 -7.49 -2.74 10.62
CA PRO A 138 -7.48 -4.15 10.29
C PRO A 138 -8.86 -4.80 10.35
N GLN A 139 -9.67 -4.46 11.36
CA GLN A 139 -11.01 -5.02 11.58
C GLN A 139 -11.97 -4.60 10.46
N GLU A 140 -12.04 -3.31 10.13
CA GLU A 140 -12.85 -2.82 9.01
C GLU A 140 -12.42 -3.47 7.69
N TRP A 141 -11.10 -3.67 7.51
CA TRP A 141 -10.59 -4.34 6.32
C TRP A 141 -11.02 -5.81 6.25
N ILE A 142 -10.92 -6.57 7.35
CA ILE A 142 -11.40 -7.96 7.42
C ILE A 142 -12.89 -8.03 7.10
N GLU A 143 -13.72 -7.19 7.73
CA GLU A 143 -15.17 -7.19 7.55
C GLU A 143 -15.56 -6.90 6.10
N LEU A 144 -14.96 -5.87 5.51
CA LEU A 144 -15.17 -5.54 4.10
C LEU A 144 -14.74 -6.70 3.20
N TYR A 145 -13.56 -7.25 3.45
CA TYR A 145 -13.00 -8.35 2.68
C TYR A 145 -13.89 -9.60 2.69
N GLU A 146 -14.38 -10.00 3.86
CA GLU A 146 -15.30 -11.14 3.98
C GLU A 146 -16.65 -10.88 3.31
N SER A 147 -17.16 -9.64 3.36
CA SER A 147 -18.45 -9.29 2.73
C SER A 147 -18.43 -9.45 1.21
N VAL A 148 -17.25 -9.30 0.59
CA VAL A 148 -17.07 -9.48 -0.86
C VAL A 148 -16.92 -10.94 -1.22
N LEU A 149 -16.26 -11.74 -0.38
CA LEU A 149 -16.01 -13.17 -0.64
C LEU A 149 -17.22 -14.07 -0.41
N LYS A 150 -18.09 -13.73 0.55
CA LYS A 150 -19.28 -14.53 0.88
C LYS A 150 -20.46 -14.29 -0.09
N ARG A 151 -20.23 -13.64 -1.24
CA ARG A 151 -21.23 -13.40 -2.29
C ARG A 151 -21.45 -14.61 -3.19
#